data_AF-A0A8C6NTP6-F1
#
_entry.id   AF-A0A8C6NTP6-F1
#
_cell.length_a   1.000
_cell.length_b   1.000
_cell.length_c   1.000
_cell.angle_alpha   90.00
_cell.angle_beta   90.00
_cell.angle_gamma   90.00
#
_symmetry.space_group_name_H-M   'P 1'
#
loop_
_entity.id
_entity.type
_entity.pdbx_description
1 polymer ?
#
loop_
_entity_poly.entity_id
_entity_poly.type
_entity_poly.pdbx_seq_one_letter_code
_entity_poly.pdbx_strand_id
1 'polypeptide(L)'
;MFAKLKKKIAEEAATAPRSGVRIPRTISKESITSVGADSGDDFASDGSSSRDDLSAQLLRRNHQIRKLEAKLSDYAEQLRIMQKTKEKLEIALERHQDSSIKKLQEQSESHQANRTKMAEGMAVALEKKDQEWMEKLAALEREKSALSAQLEEMMKQSLTLFQKRDDLDELDGFQQQELAKVKHMLLRKEELLGQQEQELQQKEVEVEGAKQGLSEVRGQEKPEPVCPEPPSTPAPSPPTSRTTVTNTSDLNDSREINFEYLKHVVLKFMSSRDAEAYQLIRAVSVLLSFTREEEEMLKQTLEYKMSWFGSKPSPKGIIRPSISGASTHWS
;
A
#
# COMPACT_ATOMS: atom_id res chain seq x y z
N MET A 1 7.12 25.68 -1.38
CA MET A 1 7.74 25.00 -0.21
C MET A 1 9.19 25.42 0.06
N PHE A 2 9.98 25.80 -0.95
CA PHE A 2 11.37 26.26 -0.80
C PHE A 2 11.58 27.55 0.02
N ALA A 3 10.63 28.50 -0.02
CA ALA A 3 10.76 29.77 0.71
C ALA A 3 10.73 29.59 2.25
N LYS A 4 9.96 28.62 2.75
CA LYS A 4 9.89 28.31 4.19
C LYS A 4 11.19 27.67 4.70
N LEU A 5 11.90 26.91 3.85
CA LEU A 5 13.18 26.30 4.21
C LEU A 5 14.31 27.33 4.30
N LYS A 6 14.36 28.29 3.36
CA LYS A 6 15.33 29.40 3.42
C LYS A 6 15.12 30.29 4.64
N LYS A 7 13.87 30.57 5.02
CA LYS A 7 13.55 31.34 6.24
C LYS A 7 13.99 30.60 7.51
N LYS A 8 13.82 29.28 7.57
CA LYS A 8 14.18 28.47 8.73
C LYS A 8 15.69 28.34 8.94
N ILE A 9 16.48 28.25 7.85
CA ILE A 9 17.95 28.23 7.93
C ILE A 9 18.52 29.60 8.36
N ALA A 10 17.93 30.70 7.90
CA ALA A 10 18.36 32.05 8.29
C ALA A 10 18.02 32.37 9.76
N GLU A 11 16.90 31.86 10.27
CA GLU A 11 16.46 32.02 11.66
C GLU A 11 17.29 31.15 12.63
N GLU A 12 17.68 29.95 12.22
CA GLU A 12 18.51 29.04 13.02
C GLU A 12 19.99 29.48 13.09
N ALA A 13 20.50 30.12 12.03
CA ALA A 13 21.85 30.72 12.02
C ALA A 13 21.96 31.96 12.93
N ALA A 14 20.86 32.63 13.26
CA ALA A 14 20.83 33.82 14.11
C ALA A 14 20.82 33.50 15.62
N THR A 15 20.51 32.25 16.00
CA THR A 15 20.36 31.81 17.40
C THR A 15 21.56 31.07 17.99
N ALA A 16 22.70 31.03 17.29
CA ALA A 16 23.91 30.44 17.86
C ALA A 16 24.42 31.26 19.06
N PRO A 17 24.58 30.67 20.26
CA PRO A 17 25.13 31.38 21.40
C PRO A 17 26.59 31.72 21.11
N ARG A 18 26.91 33.01 21.03
CA ARG A 18 28.29 33.49 21.01
C ARG A 18 28.96 33.05 22.30
N SER A 19 29.73 31.98 22.22
CA SER A 19 30.70 31.55 23.24
C SER A 19 31.83 32.59 23.33
N GLY A 20 31.55 33.70 24.00
CA GLY A 20 32.54 34.68 24.42
C GLY A 20 33.31 34.15 25.63
N VAL A 21 34.38 33.39 25.39
CA VAL A 21 35.35 33.05 26.44
C VAL A 21 36.15 34.31 26.75
N ARG A 22 35.65 35.09 27.72
CA ARG A 22 36.37 36.22 28.31
C ARG A 22 37.30 35.64 29.37
N ILE A 23 38.57 35.44 29.00
CA ILE A 23 39.65 35.05 29.92
C ILE A 23 39.78 36.14 31.01
N PRO A 24 39.71 35.82 32.31
CA PRO A 24 40.02 36.78 33.35
C PRO A 24 41.54 37.00 33.36
N ARG A 25 42.00 38.20 33.03
CA ARG A 25 43.36 38.64 33.34
C ARG A 25 43.45 38.84 34.85
N THR A 26 44.20 37.98 35.53
CA THR A 26 44.60 38.20 36.92
C THR A 26 45.58 39.36 36.96
N ILE A 27 45.21 40.40 37.70
CA ILE A 27 46.09 41.51 38.05
C ILE A 27 46.82 41.16 39.35
N SER A 28 48.07 40.70 39.27
CA SER A 28 48.96 40.69 40.43
C SER A 28 49.48 42.11 40.65
N LYS A 29 48.83 42.81 41.58
CA LYS A 29 49.35 44.03 42.22
C LYS A 29 49.88 43.63 43.60
N GLU A 30 51.19 43.50 43.73
CA GLU A 30 51.85 43.67 45.03
C GLU A 30 52.95 44.71 44.90
N SER A 31 52.58 45.90 45.37
CA SER A 31 53.49 46.97 45.75
C SER A 31 54.24 46.55 47.01
N ILE A 32 55.57 46.59 46.97
CA ILE A 32 56.40 46.64 48.19
C ILE A 32 56.99 48.04 48.31
N THR A 33 56.39 48.77 49.23
CA THR A 33 56.86 50.05 49.75
C THR A 33 58.02 49.81 50.73
N SER A 34 59.08 50.59 50.57
CA SER A 34 59.77 51.37 51.61
C SER A 34 59.84 50.77 53.02
N VAL A 35 61.05 50.42 53.48
CA VAL A 35 61.60 50.89 54.77
C VAL A 35 63.13 50.96 54.64
N GLY A 36 63.67 52.18 54.67
CA GLY A 36 65.04 52.44 55.04
C GLY A 36 65.16 52.62 56.56
N ALA A 37 66.26 52.10 57.12
CA ALA A 37 66.81 52.44 58.43
C ALA A 37 68.28 51.98 58.36
N ASP A 38 69.28 52.87 58.27
CA ASP A 38 69.76 53.76 59.33
C ASP A 38 70.16 53.00 60.60
N SER A 39 71.46 52.71 60.73
CA SER A 39 72.17 52.76 62.00
C SER A 39 73.68 52.67 61.73
N GLY A 40 74.31 53.85 61.72
CA GLY A 40 75.73 53.96 61.96
C GLY A 40 76.02 53.64 63.43
N ASP A 41 77.07 52.88 63.68
CA ASP A 41 77.71 52.86 64.99
C ASP A 41 79.23 52.78 64.79
N ASP A 42 79.87 53.86 65.21
CA ASP A 42 81.31 54.06 65.30
C ASP A 42 81.87 53.14 66.40
N PHE A 43 82.82 52.28 66.06
CA PHE A 43 83.70 51.72 67.09
C PHE A 43 85.06 52.41 67.05
N ALA A 44 85.26 53.25 68.06
CA ALA A 44 86.55 53.79 68.43
C ALA A 44 87.56 52.64 68.65
N SER A 45 88.64 52.66 67.88
CA SER A 45 89.89 52.00 68.23
C SER A 45 90.42 52.64 69.50
N ASP A 46 90.39 51.91 70.61
CA ASP A 46 91.29 52.18 71.73
C ASP A 46 92.01 50.90 72.12
N GLY A 47 93.33 50.95 71.98
CA GLY A 47 94.24 49.84 72.17
C GLY A 47 94.55 49.64 73.64
N SER A 48 94.08 48.53 74.20
CA SER A 48 94.76 47.68 75.20
C SER A 48 93.81 46.58 75.68
N SER A 49 93.54 45.57 74.84
CA SER A 49 92.73 44.41 75.23
C SER A 49 93.61 43.39 75.95
N SER A 50 93.30 43.14 77.22
CA SER A 50 93.82 41.98 77.96
C SER A 50 93.41 40.70 77.23
N ARG A 51 94.29 39.69 77.24
CA ARG A 51 94.07 38.36 76.65
C ARG A 51 92.71 37.75 77.03
N ASP A 52 92.21 38.06 78.22
CA ASP A 52 90.93 37.56 78.72
C ASP A 52 89.70 38.22 78.04
N ASP A 53 89.76 39.51 77.68
CA ASP A 53 88.65 40.20 76.98
C ASP A 53 88.49 39.74 75.53
N LEU A 54 89.62 39.51 74.84
CA LEU A 54 89.61 38.93 73.50
C LEU A 54 88.99 37.54 73.52
N SER A 55 89.26 36.75 74.57
CA SER A 55 88.68 35.42 74.75
C SER A 55 87.15 35.48 74.94
N ALA A 56 86.65 36.40 75.75
CA ALA A 56 85.22 36.60 75.97
C ALA A 56 84.49 37.05 74.70
N GLN A 57 85.12 37.91 73.89
CA GLN A 57 84.58 38.34 72.60
C GLN A 57 84.51 37.18 71.59
N LEU A 58 85.53 36.32 71.57
CA LEU A 58 85.57 35.09 70.76
C LEU A 58 84.47 34.11 71.15
N LEU A 59 84.18 33.94 72.45
CA LEU A 59 83.07 33.12 72.93
C LEU A 59 81.71 33.67 72.48
N ARG A 60 81.47 34.98 72.59
CA ARG A 60 80.23 35.63 72.13
C ARG A 60 80.03 35.47 70.62
N ARG A 61 81.09 35.70 69.82
CA ARG A 61 81.04 35.49 68.37
C ARG A 61 80.79 34.03 68.02
N ASN A 62 81.43 33.07 68.67
CA ASN A 62 81.16 31.64 68.49
C ASN A 62 79.71 31.28 68.83
N HIS A 63 79.15 31.83 69.92
CA HIS A 63 77.75 31.61 70.26
C HIS A 63 76.79 32.18 69.20
N GLN A 64 77.08 33.38 68.69
CA GLN A 64 76.30 33.99 67.61
C GLN A 64 76.42 33.20 66.30
N ILE A 65 77.60 32.69 65.96
CA ILE A 65 77.81 31.79 64.82
C ILE A 65 76.92 30.56 64.96
N ARG A 66 76.95 29.86 66.11
CA ARG A 66 76.09 28.70 66.35
C ARG A 66 74.59 29.01 66.24
N LYS A 67 74.16 30.19 66.73
CA LYS A 67 72.77 30.63 66.61
C LYS A 67 72.37 30.90 65.16
N LEU A 68 73.27 31.50 64.37
CA LEU A 68 73.05 31.73 62.94
C LEU A 68 73.07 30.42 62.16
N GLU A 69 73.98 29.49 62.48
CA GLU A 69 74.02 28.14 61.91
C GLU A 69 72.72 27.36 62.17
N ALA A 70 72.19 27.42 63.40
CA ALA A 70 70.91 26.81 63.74
C ALA A 70 69.75 27.40 62.91
N LYS A 71 69.65 28.73 62.82
CA LYS A 71 68.64 29.39 61.98
C LYS A 71 68.77 29.05 60.50
N LEU A 72 70.01 28.98 60.00
CA LEU A 72 70.29 28.63 58.61
C LEU A 72 69.87 27.18 58.33
N SER A 73 70.08 26.27 59.29
CA SER A 73 69.57 24.90 59.23
C SER A 73 68.04 24.84 59.26
N ASP A 74 67.39 25.63 60.12
CA ASP A 74 65.92 25.68 60.20
C ASP A 74 65.30 26.19 58.90
N TYR A 75 65.88 27.25 58.30
CA TYR A 75 65.44 27.75 56.99
C TYR A 75 65.68 26.72 55.87
N ALA A 76 66.80 25.99 55.91
CA ALA A 76 67.06 24.92 54.93
C ALA A 76 66.01 23.79 55.02
N GLU A 77 65.60 23.41 56.24
CA GLU A 77 64.54 22.42 56.43
C GLU A 77 63.17 22.98 55.99
N GLN A 78 62.85 24.23 56.33
CA GLN A 78 61.62 24.88 55.89
C GLN A 78 61.53 24.94 54.36
N LEU A 79 62.62 25.30 53.68
CA LEU A 79 62.69 25.28 52.22
C LEU A 79 62.46 23.87 51.65
N ARG A 80 63.05 22.83 52.24
CA ARG A 80 62.84 21.44 51.83
C ARG A 80 61.38 21.00 52.02
N ILE A 81 60.73 21.41 53.12
CA ILE A 81 59.31 21.14 53.37
C ILE A 81 58.45 21.88 52.34
N MET A 82 58.69 23.18 52.13
CA MET A 82 57.95 23.98 51.16
C MET A 82 58.08 23.41 49.74
N GLN A 83 59.29 23.00 49.35
CA GLN A 83 59.55 22.36 48.06
C GLN A 83 58.74 21.06 47.90
N LYS A 84 58.75 20.17 48.91
CA LYS A 84 57.92 18.94 48.90
C LYS A 84 56.42 19.24 48.83
N THR A 85 55.95 20.29 49.51
CA THR A 85 54.53 20.67 49.45
C THR A 85 54.15 21.22 48.08
N LYS A 86 55.03 22.02 47.46
CA LYS A 86 54.85 22.55 46.10
C LYS A 86 54.74 21.41 45.09
N GLU A 87 55.68 20.47 45.10
CA GLU A 87 55.66 19.30 44.20
C GLU A 87 54.38 18.46 44.36
N LYS A 88 53.91 18.25 45.59
CA LYS A 88 52.64 17.54 45.85
C LYS A 88 51.44 18.29 45.26
N LEU A 89 51.41 19.62 45.38
CA LEU A 89 50.33 20.45 44.84
C LEU A 89 50.37 20.49 43.31
N GLU A 90 51.56 20.56 42.71
CA GLU A 90 51.74 20.50 41.25
C GLU A 90 51.21 19.17 40.69
N ILE A 91 51.58 18.03 41.29
CA ILE A 91 51.09 16.71 40.89
C ILE A 91 49.56 16.60 41.06
N ALA A 92 49.01 17.13 42.16
CA ALA A 92 47.57 17.10 42.40
C ALA A 92 46.80 17.95 41.37
N LEU A 93 47.37 19.10 41.00
CA LEU A 93 46.80 19.99 39.98
C LEU A 93 46.84 19.33 38.60
N GLU A 94 47.97 18.75 38.21
CA GLU A 94 48.13 18.04 36.93
C GLU A 94 47.14 16.88 36.83
N ARG A 95 47.04 16.02 37.85
CA ARG A 95 46.05 14.93 37.88
C ARG A 95 44.61 15.43 37.79
N HIS A 96 44.29 16.54 38.47
CA HIS A 96 42.96 17.12 38.39
C HIS A 96 42.65 17.66 36.98
N GLN A 97 43.62 18.30 36.34
CA GLN A 97 43.51 18.77 34.96
C GLN A 97 43.34 17.62 33.98
N ASP A 98 44.18 16.58 34.07
CA ASP A 98 44.09 15.38 33.23
C ASP A 98 42.74 14.68 33.39
N SER A 99 42.27 14.52 34.64
CA SER A 99 40.96 13.94 34.91
C SER A 99 39.82 14.77 34.33
N SER A 100 39.92 16.10 34.41
CA SER A 100 38.93 17.03 33.86
C SER A 100 38.88 16.96 32.33
N ILE A 101 40.04 16.97 31.67
CA ILE A 101 40.16 16.85 30.21
C ILE A 101 39.61 15.51 29.75
N LYS A 102 40.02 14.42 30.41
CA LYS A 102 39.56 13.06 30.09
C LYS A 102 38.05 12.94 30.21
N LYS A 103 37.46 13.48 31.28
CA LYS A 103 36.00 13.45 31.48
C LYS A 103 35.24 14.24 30.40
N LEU A 104 35.78 15.39 29.99
CA LEU A 104 35.20 16.19 28.90
C LEU A 104 35.30 15.46 27.55
N GLN A 105 36.43 14.80 27.29
CA GLN A 105 36.64 13.99 26.10
C GLN A 105 35.69 12.79 26.06
N GLU A 106 35.59 12.02 27.13
CA GLU A 106 34.66 10.88 27.24
C GLU A 106 33.21 11.31 27.05
N GLN A 107 32.81 12.46 27.62
CA GLN A 107 31.47 13.00 27.43
C GLN A 107 31.22 13.39 25.97
N SER A 108 32.19 14.03 25.31
CA SER A 108 32.11 14.39 23.88
C SER A 108 31.99 13.15 22.99
N GLU A 109 32.83 12.13 23.22
CA GLU A 109 32.82 10.86 22.49
C GLU A 109 31.50 10.11 22.70
N SER A 110 31.00 10.07 23.94
CA SER A 110 29.70 9.46 24.26
C SER A 110 28.54 10.14 23.53
N HIS A 111 28.52 11.48 23.52
CA HIS A 111 27.50 12.23 22.77
C HIS A 111 27.61 12.00 21.27
N GLN A 112 28.83 11.99 20.74
CA GLN A 112 29.04 11.70 19.32
C GLN A 112 28.57 10.29 18.95
N ALA A 113 28.95 9.28 19.74
CA ALA A 113 28.55 7.89 19.54
C ALA A 113 27.04 7.70 19.67
N ASN A 114 26.36 8.41 20.58
CA ASN A 114 24.91 8.36 20.70
C ASN A 114 24.22 9.00 19.50
N ARG A 115 24.75 10.12 18.98
CA ARG A 115 24.23 10.74 17.75
C ARG A 115 24.39 9.83 16.54
N THR A 116 25.55 9.20 16.37
CA THR A 116 25.78 8.27 15.25
C THR A 116 24.87 7.05 15.36
N LYS A 117 24.74 6.44 16.55
CA LYS A 117 23.82 5.31 16.77
C LYS A 117 22.36 5.64 16.43
N MET A 118 21.89 6.83 16.82
CA MET A 118 20.54 7.28 16.46
C MET A 118 20.39 7.49 14.94
N ALA A 119 21.38 8.09 14.29
CA ALA A 119 21.38 8.29 12.85
C ALA A 119 21.41 6.95 12.09
N GLU A 120 22.26 6.01 12.50
CA GLU A 120 22.34 4.66 11.95
C GLU A 120 21.04 3.88 12.16
N GLY A 121 20.44 3.97 13.36
CA GLY A 121 19.15 3.33 13.64
C GLY A 121 18.02 3.85 12.75
N MET A 122 17.98 5.16 12.50
CA MET A 122 17.02 5.75 11.56
C MET A 122 17.31 5.32 10.11
N ALA A 123 18.58 5.29 9.69
CA ALA A 123 18.97 4.85 8.35
C ALA A 123 18.55 3.40 8.09
N VAL A 124 18.82 2.49 9.03
CA VAL A 124 18.40 1.07 8.94
C VAL A 124 16.88 0.94 8.93
N ALA A 125 16.15 1.75 9.69
CA ALA A 125 14.68 1.73 9.69
C ALA A 125 14.09 2.18 8.34
N LEU A 126 14.70 3.18 7.70
CA LEU A 126 14.32 3.63 6.36
C LEU A 126 14.63 2.57 5.31
N GLU A 127 15.83 2.00 5.33
CA GLU A 127 16.24 0.94 4.39
C GLU A 127 15.33 -0.29 4.47
N LYS A 128 14.93 -0.70 5.69
CA LYS A 128 13.93 -1.76 5.86
C LYS A 128 12.59 -1.43 5.24
N LYS A 129 12.13 -0.18 5.37
CA LYS A 129 10.87 0.24 4.75
C LYS A 129 10.97 0.29 3.24
N ASP A 130 12.07 0.77 2.69
CA ASP A 130 12.30 0.76 1.25
C ASP A 130 12.32 -0.67 0.71
N GLN A 131 12.96 -1.60 1.43
CA GLN A 131 12.95 -3.02 1.08
C GLN A 131 11.54 -3.64 1.11
N GLU A 132 10.76 -3.38 2.17
CA GLU A 132 9.36 -3.84 2.27
C GLU A 132 8.50 -3.31 1.11
N TRP A 133 8.69 -2.04 0.72
CA TRP A 133 7.98 -1.45 -0.42
C TRP A 133 8.41 -2.04 -1.76
N MET A 134 9.70 -2.31 -1.94
CA MET A 134 10.20 -2.99 -3.15
C MET A 134 9.63 -4.40 -3.28
N GLU A 135 9.54 -5.15 -2.19
CA GLU A 135 8.97 -6.50 -2.20
C GLU A 135 7.47 -6.48 -2.53
N LYS A 136 6.71 -5.52 -1.97
CA LYS A 136 5.29 -5.32 -2.31
C LYS A 136 5.09 -4.96 -3.77
N LEU A 137 5.91 -4.05 -4.31
CA LEU A 137 5.86 -3.69 -5.73
C LEU A 137 6.17 -4.90 -6.62
N ALA A 138 7.19 -5.68 -6.27
CA ALA A 138 7.53 -6.90 -7.01
C ALA A 138 6.42 -7.96 -6.95
N ALA A 139 5.71 -8.06 -5.83
CA ALA A 139 4.55 -8.94 -5.69
C ALA A 139 3.37 -8.49 -6.56
N LEU A 140 3.04 -7.20 -6.53
CA LEU A 140 1.98 -6.62 -7.36
C LEU A 140 2.28 -6.73 -8.85
N GLU A 141 3.54 -6.53 -9.28
CA GLU A 141 3.92 -6.68 -10.68
C GLU A 141 3.83 -8.15 -11.15
N ARG A 142 4.15 -9.11 -10.27
CA ARG A 142 3.94 -10.54 -10.52
C ARG A 142 2.45 -10.90 -10.64
N GLU A 143 1.61 -10.38 -9.74
CA GLU A 143 0.16 -10.62 -9.82
C GLU A 143 -0.46 -10.01 -11.08
N LYS A 144 -0.08 -8.76 -11.39
CA LYS A 144 -0.53 -8.06 -12.60
C LYS A 144 -0.15 -8.82 -13.87
N SER A 145 1.10 -9.29 -13.97
CA SER A 145 1.54 -10.08 -15.13
C SER A 145 0.81 -11.43 -15.23
N ALA A 146 0.56 -12.11 -14.11
CA ALA A 146 -0.22 -13.34 -14.08
C ALA A 146 -1.68 -13.13 -14.53
N LEU A 147 -2.35 -12.10 -14.01
CA LEU A 147 -3.72 -11.75 -14.40
C LEU A 147 -3.80 -11.33 -15.87
N SER A 148 -2.82 -10.57 -16.35
CA SER A 148 -2.74 -10.20 -17.76
C SER A 148 -2.58 -11.43 -18.67
N ALA A 149 -1.77 -12.41 -18.27
CA ALA A 149 -1.60 -13.65 -19.01
C ALA A 149 -2.88 -14.49 -19.02
N GLN A 150 -3.62 -14.55 -17.91
CA GLN A 150 -4.91 -15.24 -17.85
C GLN A 150 -5.96 -14.57 -18.76
N LEU A 151 -5.98 -13.24 -18.82
CA LEU A 151 -6.89 -12.50 -19.68
C LEU A 151 -6.60 -12.77 -21.16
N GLU A 152 -5.33 -12.72 -21.57
CA GLU A 152 -4.90 -13.06 -22.93
C GLU A 152 -5.27 -14.49 -23.31
N GLU A 153 -5.07 -15.45 -22.40
CA GLU A 153 -5.45 -16.84 -22.64
C GLU A 153 -6.97 -17.00 -22.79
N MET A 154 -7.78 -16.35 -21.94
CA MET A 154 -9.24 -16.36 -22.06
C MET A 154 -9.69 -15.73 -23.38
N MET A 155 -9.07 -14.64 -23.80
CA MET A 155 -9.37 -13.98 -25.07
C MET A 155 -9.05 -14.90 -26.26
N LYS A 156 -7.92 -15.60 -26.22
CA LYS A 156 -7.53 -16.58 -27.24
C LYS A 156 -8.49 -17.77 -27.29
N GLN A 157 -8.92 -18.27 -26.14
CA GLN A 157 -9.92 -19.33 -26.05
C GLN A 157 -11.25 -18.89 -26.64
N SER A 158 -11.70 -17.67 -26.32
CA SER A 158 -12.93 -17.09 -26.90
C SER A 158 -12.85 -17.02 -28.43
N LEU A 159 -11.71 -16.59 -28.98
CA LEU A 159 -11.52 -16.52 -30.43
C LEU A 159 -11.56 -17.91 -31.06
N THR A 160 -10.93 -18.91 -30.43
CA THR A 160 -10.94 -20.30 -30.91
C THR A 160 -12.35 -20.89 -30.88
N LEU A 161 -13.15 -20.59 -29.85
CA LEU A 161 -14.54 -21.04 -29.78
C LEU A 161 -15.40 -20.39 -30.86
N PHE A 162 -15.16 -19.11 -31.19
CA PHE A 162 -15.84 -18.43 -32.26
C PHE A 162 -15.54 -19.07 -33.63
N GLN A 163 -14.26 -19.32 -33.93
CA GLN A 163 -13.86 -20.02 -35.15
C GLN A 163 -14.52 -21.41 -35.27
N LYS A 164 -14.53 -22.18 -34.19
CA LYS A 164 -15.21 -23.49 -34.18
C LYS A 164 -16.71 -23.40 -34.39
N ARG A 165 -17.34 -22.31 -33.93
CA ARG A 165 -18.78 -22.06 -34.15
C ARG A 165 -19.04 -21.78 -35.63
N ASP A 166 -18.23 -20.93 -36.24
CA ASP A 166 -18.33 -20.60 -37.67
C ASP A 166 -18.12 -21.86 -38.54
N ASP A 167 -17.10 -22.68 -38.23
CA ASP A 167 -16.84 -23.94 -38.93
C ASP A 167 -18.02 -24.93 -38.80
N LEU A 168 -18.67 -24.98 -37.64
CA LEU A 168 -19.84 -25.82 -37.40
C LEU A 168 -21.06 -25.34 -38.20
N ASP A 169 -21.30 -24.03 -38.23
CA ASP A 169 -22.41 -23.43 -38.99
C ASP A 169 -22.22 -23.65 -40.50
N GLU A 170 -20.98 -23.58 -41.01
CA GLU A 170 -20.66 -23.91 -42.40
C GLU A 170 -20.95 -25.40 -42.71
N LEU A 171 -20.53 -26.30 -41.81
CA LEU A 171 -20.78 -27.73 -41.96
C LEU A 171 -22.27 -28.09 -41.91
N ASP A 172 -23.02 -27.47 -41.00
CA ASP A 172 -24.48 -27.63 -40.92
C ASP A 172 -25.15 -27.16 -42.22
N GLY A 173 -24.70 -26.05 -42.79
CA GLY A 173 -25.12 -25.56 -44.11
C GLY A 173 -24.91 -26.60 -45.22
N PHE A 174 -23.75 -27.24 -45.27
CA PHE A 174 -23.48 -28.32 -46.23
C PHE A 174 -24.37 -29.54 -45.99
N GLN A 175 -24.55 -29.95 -44.74
CA GLN A 175 -25.44 -31.07 -44.39
C GLN A 175 -26.89 -30.78 -44.81
N GLN A 176 -27.39 -29.57 -44.55
CA GLN A 176 -28.73 -29.14 -44.93
C GLN A 176 -28.90 -29.14 -46.46
N GLN A 177 -27.88 -28.72 -47.20
CA GLN A 177 -27.87 -28.75 -48.66
C GLN A 177 -27.91 -30.19 -49.20
N GLU A 178 -27.09 -31.10 -48.68
CA GLU A 178 -27.09 -32.50 -49.08
C GLU A 178 -28.42 -33.18 -48.73
N LEU A 179 -28.98 -32.90 -47.55
CA LEU A 179 -30.29 -33.41 -47.14
C LEU A 179 -31.40 -32.94 -48.09
N ALA A 180 -31.37 -31.67 -48.52
CA ALA A 180 -32.32 -31.13 -49.49
C ALA A 180 -32.19 -31.80 -50.86
N LYS A 181 -30.95 -32.07 -51.33
CA LYS A 181 -30.70 -32.82 -52.57
C LYS A 181 -31.25 -34.24 -52.49
N VAL A 182 -30.99 -34.96 -51.39
CA VAL A 182 -31.50 -36.32 -51.17
C VAL A 182 -33.03 -36.33 -51.13
N LYS A 183 -33.64 -35.38 -50.41
CA LYS A 183 -35.10 -35.23 -50.34
C LYS A 183 -35.71 -35.02 -51.73
N HIS A 184 -35.10 -34.17 -52.55
CA HIS A 184 -35.54 -33.94 -53.94
C HIS A 184 -35.41 -35.19 -54.82
N MET A 185 -34.30 -35.92 -54.69
CA MET A 185 -34.10 -37.17 -55.43
C MET A 185 -35.12 -38.24 -55.05
N LEU A 186 -35.44 -38.39 -53.77
CA LEU A 186 -36.44 -39.33 -53.29
C LEU A 186 -37.84 -38.98 -53.80
N LEU A 187 -38.24 -37.70 -53.70
CA LEU A 187 -39.51 -37.22 -54.26
C LEU A 187 -39.67 -37.56 -55.74
N ARG A 188 -38.65 -37.27 -56.57
CA ARG A 188 -38.67 -37.66 -58.00
C ARG A 188 -38.79 -39.16 -58.23
N LYS A 189 -38.14 -39.98 -57.39
CA LYS A 189 -38.20 -41.44 -57.49
C LYS A 189 -39.58 -41.96 -57.10
N GLU A 190 -40.20 -41.38 -56.08
CA GLU A 190 -41.56 -41.68 -55.64
C GLU A 190 -42.59 -41.31 -56.73
N GLU A 191 -42.44 -40.14 -57.36
CA GLU A 191 -43.26 -39.73 -58.52
C GLU A 191 -43.16 -40.72 -59.69
N LEU A 192 -41.94 -41.14 -60.05
CA LEU A 192 -41.71 -42.13 -61.12
C LEU A 192 -42.26 -43.52 -60.78
N LEU A 193 -42.11 -43.96 -59.52
CA LEU A 193 -42.68 -45.22 -59.06
C LEU A 193 -44.21 -45.19 -59.13
N GLY A 194 -44.84 -44.09 -58.69
CA GLY A 194 -46.29 -43.91 -58.80
C GLY A 194 -46.79 -43.96 -60.24
N GLN A 195 -46.04 -43.39 -61.20
CA GLN A 195 -46.37 -43.49 -62.63
C GLN A 195 -46.27 -44.94 -63.13
N GLN A 196 -45.19 -45.66 -62.78
CA GLN A 196 -45.05 -47.07 -63.16
C GLN A 196 -46.12 -47.95 -62.54
N GLU A 197 -46.51 -47.69 -61.29
CA GLU A 197 -47.57 -48.43 -60.61
C GLU A 197 -48.93 -48.20 -61.28
N GLN A 198 -49.24 -46.97 -61.70
CA GLN A 198 -50.42 -46.68 -62.51
C GLN A 198 -50.39 -47.38 -63.88
N GLU A 199 -49.25 -47.40 -64.58
CA GLU A 199 -49.11 -48.13 -65.84
C GLU A 199 -49.28 -49.64 -65.65
N LEU A 200 -48.74 -50.20 -64.56
CA LEU A 200 -48.93 -51.61 -64.22
C LEU A 200 -50.39 -51.93 -63.91
N GLN A 201 -51.08 -51.10 -63.13
CA GLN A 201 -52.51 -51.25 -62.86
C GLN A 201 -53.34 -51.20 -64.14
N GLN A 202 -53.04 -50.28 -65.06
CA GLN A 202 -53.72 -50.21 -66.37
C GLN A 202 -53.51 -51.48 -67.18
N LYS A 203 -52.27 -52.00 -67.25
CA LYS A 203 -51.96 -53.26 -67.93
C LYS A 203 -52.61 -54.45 -67.24
N GLU A 204 -52.70 -54.46 -65.91
CA GLU A 204 -53.37 -55.52 -65.16
C GLU A 204 -54.87 -55.54 -65.47
N VAL A 205 -55.53 -54.38 -65.50
CA VAL A 205 -56.93 -54.25 -65.94
C VAL A 205 -57.10 -54.67 -67.40
N GLU A 206 -56.17 -54.30 -68.30
CA GLU A 206 -56.22 -54.72 -69.71
C GLU A 206 -56.02 -56.24 -69.86
N VAL A 207 -55.11 -56.84 -69.08
CA VAL A 207 -54.90 -58.29 -69.02
C VAL A 207 -56.10 -59.01 -68.40
N GLU A 208 -56.72 -58.47 -67.34
CA GLU A 208 -57.97 -58.99 -66.79
C GLU A 208 -59.11 -58.90 -67.80
N GLY A 209 -59.25 -57.78 -68.51
CA GLY A 209 -60.22 -57.63 -69.60
C GLY A 209 -59.97 -58.63 -70.74
N ALA A 210 -58.70 -58.85 -71.12
CA ALA A 210 -58.32 -59.85 -72.12
C ALA A 210 -58.52 -61.29 -71.62
N LYS A 211 -58.29 -61.56 -70.33
CA LYS A 211 -58.61 -62.84 -69.68
C LYS A 211 -60.11 -63.05 -69.63
N GLN A 212 -60.91 -62.02 -69.33
CA GLN A 212 -62.37 -62.05 -69.34
C GLN A 212 -62.90 -62.37 -70.75
N GLY A 213 -62.35 -61.75 -71.80
CA GLY A 213 -62.65 -62.07 -73.20
C GLY A 213 -62.20 -63.48 -73.64
N LEU A 214 -61.15 -64.05 -73.01
CA LEU A 214 -60.76 -65.46 -73.20
C LEU A 214 -61.62 -66.43 -72.37
N SER A 215 -62.15 -66.01 -71.22
CA SER A 215 -63.08 -66.80 -70.40
C SER A 215 -64.54 -66.69 -70.84
N GLU A 216 -64.90 -65.75 -71.72
CA GLU A 216 -66.22 -65.73 -72.40
C GLU A 216 -66.41 -66.86 -73.43
N VAL A 217 -65.41 -67.72 -73.65
CA VAL A 217 -65.55 -69.02 -74.33
C VAL A 217 -65.80 -70.18 -73.35
N ARG A 218 -65.82 -69.96 -72.02
CA ARG A 218 -66.21 -71.05 -71.09
C ARG A 218 -66.77 -70.56 -69.76
N GLY A 219 -68.11 -70.46 -69.72
CA GLY A 219 -68.94 -71.05 -68.66
C GLY A 219 -69.11 -70.28 -67.34
N GLN A 220 -70.38 -70.00 -67.03
CA GLN A 220 -70.99 -69.46 -65.81
C GLN A 220 -70.49 -70.04 -64.48
N GLU A 221 -70.51 -69.25 -63.39
CA GLU A 221 -71.60 -69.27 -62.36
C GLU A 221 -71.41 -68.20 -61.24
N LYS A 222 -72.55 -67.63 -60.82
CA LYS A 222 -72.84 -66.74 -59.65
C LYS A 222 -73.01 -67.63 -58.37
N PRO A 223 -73.21 -67.16 -57.09
CA PRO A 223 -73.54 -65.80 -56.64
C PRO A 223 -72.98 -65.27 -55.28
N GLU A 224 -73.06 -63.94 -55.15
CA GLU A 224 -73.34 -63.09 -53.95
C GLU A 224 -74.30 -63.70 -52.89
N PRO A 225 -74.44 -63.19 -51.61
CA PRO A 225 -74.64 -61.76 -51.29
C PRO A 225 -74.32 -61.22 -49.84
N VAL A 226 -74.52 -59.89 -49.68
CA VAL A 226 -74.97 -59.12 -48.48
C VAL A 226 -73.94 -58.47 -47.52
N CYS A 227 -73.87 -57.13 -47.58
CA CYS A 227 -73.37 -56.18 -46.58
C CYS A 227 -74.37 -55.98 -45.40
N PRO A 228 -73.98 -55.44 -44.23
CA PRO A 228 -74.06 -53.98 -44.08
C PRO A 228 -73.01 -53.32 -43.15
N GLU A 229 -72.91 -52.01 -43.32
CA GLU A 229 -72.09 -50.96 -42.67
C GLU A 229 -72.62 -50.57 -41.25
N PRO A 230 -72.13 -49.48 -40.59
CA PRO A 230 -71.10 -49.34 -39.54
C PRO A 230 -71.68 -49.15 -38.10
N PRO A 231 -70.86 -48.87 -37.05
CA PRO A 231 -70.75 -47.46 -36.60
C PRO A 231 -69.41 -47.03 -35.91
N SER A 232 -69.03 -45.76 -36.17
CA SER A 232 -68.68 -44.70 -35.21
C SER A 232 -67.43 -44.76 -34.28
N THR A 233 -66.47 -43.85 -34.58
CA THR A 233 -65.67 -42.96 -33.67
C THR A 233 -64.68 -43.58 -32.66
N PRO A 234 -63.60 -42.89 -32.21
CA PRO A 234 -63.44 -41.42 -32.10
C PRO A 234 -62.08 -40.81 -32.53
N ALA A 235 -62.08 -39.50 -32.82
CA ALA A 235 -60.96 -38.58 -32.53
C ALA A 235 -61.31 -37.83 -31.21
N PRO A 236 -60.41 -37.17 -30.42
CA PRO A 236 -59.22 -36.42 -30.85
C PRO A 236 -58.01 -36.23 -29.87
N SER A 237 -56.94 -35.58 -30.37
CA SER A 237 -55.98 -34.62 -29.74
C SER A 237 -54.89 -35.04 -28.71
N PRO A 238 -53.66 -34.48 -28.84
CA PRO A 238 -52.77 -34.05 -27.75
C PRO A 238 -52.65 -32.49 -27.69
N PRO A 239 -51.82 -31.93 -26.80
CA PRO A 239 -52.16 -31.39 -25.48
C PRO A 239 -52.61 -29.91 -25.47
N THR A 240 -53.45 -29.54 -24.50
CA THR A 240 -53.77 -28.14 -24.17
C THR A 240 -52.63 -27.53 -23.34
N SER A 241 -51.79 -26.70 -23.95
CA SER A 241 -50.92 -25.79 -23.22
C SER A 241 -51.76 -24.66 -22.63
N ARG A 242 -51.92 -24.66 -21.30
CA ARG A 242 -52.56 -23.58 -20.54
C ARG A 242 -51.59 -22.39 -20.44
N THR A 243 -51.63 -21.47 -21.40
CA THR A 243 -50.97 -20.17 -21.28
C THR A 243 -51.84 -19.28 -20.39
N THR A 244 -51.47 -19.16 -19.12
CA THR A 244 -51.93 -18.04 -18.28
C THR A 244 -51.26 -16.76 -18.78
N VAL A 245 -52.03 -15.93 -19.48
CA VAL A 245 -51.63 -14.56 -19.82
C VAL A 245 -51.78 -13.71 -18.54
N THR A 246 -50.71 -13.60 -17.77
CA THR A 246 -50.55 -12.46 -16.85
C THR A 246 -50.11 -11.28 -17.68
N ASN A 247 -50.95 -10.24 -17.73
CA ASN A 247 -50.67 -8.96 -18.37
C ASN A 247 -49.36 -8.36 -17.80
N THR A 248 -48.24 -8.52 -18.52
CA THR A 248 -46.91 -8.02 -18.15
C THR A 248 -46.63 -6.59 -18.62
N SER A 249 -47.59 -5.99 -19.32
CA SER A 249 -47.44 -4.69 -20.02
C SER A 249 -47.31 -3.51 -19.04
N ASP A 250 -48.13 -3.48 -17.98
CA ASP A 250 -48.16 -2.37 -17.00
C ASP A 250 -46.86 -2.22 -16.18
N LEU A 251 -46.12 -3.32 -15.98
CA LEU A 251 -44.84 -3.29 -15.28
C LEU A 251 -43.69 -2.79 -16.15
N ASN A 252 -43.82 -2.91 -17.48
CA ASN A 252 -42.80 -2.47 -18.41
C ASN A 252 -42.85 -0.94 -18.58
N ASP A 253 -44.04 -0.37 -18.74
CA ASP A 253 -44.22 1.10 -18.84
C ASP A 253 -43.81 1.80 -17.54
N SER A 254 -44.15 1.24 -16.38
CA SER A 254 -43.71 1.77 -15.08
C SER A 254 -42.20 1.69 -14.90
N ARG A 255 -41.57 0.62 -15.38
CA ARG A 255 -40.11 0.44 -15.34
C ARG A 255 -39.39 1.39 -16.29
N GLU A 256 -39.97 1.64 -17.45
CA GLU A 256 -39.43 2.54 -18.47
C GLU A 256 -39.54 4.02 -18.06
N ILE A 257 -40.68 4.44 -17.49
CA ILE A 257 -40.85 5.77 -16.85
C ILE A 257 -39.81 5.96 -15.72
N ASN A 258 -39.54 4.92 -14.94
CA ASN A 258 -38.52 4.96 -13.90
C ASN A 258 -37.11 5.13 -14.48
N PHE A 259 -36.80 4.57 -15.66
CA PHE A 259 -35.48 4.74 -16.28
C PHE A 259 -35.27 6.14 -16.87
N GLU A 260 -36.29 6.73 -17.49
CA GLU A 260 -36.21 8.12 -17.95
C GLU A 260 -36.05 9.09 -16.77
N TYR A 261 -36.83 8.88 -15.70
CA TYR A 261 -36.71 9.68 -14.49
C TYR A 261 -35.37 9.44 -13.78
N LEU A 262 -34.89 8.20 -13.70
CA LEU A 262 -33.59 7.86 -13.12
C LEU A 262 -32.45 8.52 -13.89
N LYS A 263 -32.49 8.52 -15.23
CA LYS A 263 -31.50 9.21 -16.05
C LYS A 263 -31.45 10.70 -15.70
N HIS A 264 -32.61 11.34 -15.55
CA HIS A 264 -32.69 12.74 -15.13
C HIS A 264 -32.13 12.95 -13.71
N VAL A 265 -32.52 12.10 -12.75
CA VAL A 265 -32.09 12.21 -11.34
C VAL A 265 -30.58 12.00 -11.21
N VAL A 266 -30.00 11.02 -11.91
CA VAL A 266 -28.54 10.77 -11.90
C VAL A 266 -27.78 11.93 -12.54
N LEU A 267 -28.24 12.43 -13.69
CA LEU A 267 -27.59 13.57 -14.36
C LEU A 267 -27.67 14.84 -13.49
N LYS A 268 -28.83 15.08 -12.87
CA LYS A 268 -29.02 16.17 -11.91
C LYS A 268 -28.13 16.00 -10.69
N PHE A 269 -28.02 14.78 -10.13
CA PHE A 269 -27.14 14.49 -9.00
C PHE A 269 -25.66 14.77 -9.31
N MET A 270 -25.18 14.39 -10.50
CA MET A 270 -23.82 14.69 -10.94
C MET A 270 -23.54 16.17 -11.16
N SER A 271 -24.59 16.99 -11.34
CA SER A 271 -24.50 18.41 -11.69
C SER A 271 -24.98 19.36 -10.58
N SER A 272 -25.54 18.83 -9.48
CA SER A 272 -26.15 19.61 -8.38
C SER A 272 -25.12 20.07 -7.34
N ARG A 273 -25.51 21.09 -6.57
CA ARG A 273 -24.76 21.64 -5.42
C ARG A 273 -25.20 20.99 -4.09
N ASP A 274 -24.37 21.13 -3.06
CA ASP A 274 -24.36 20.36 -1.80
C ASP A 274 -25.73 20.15 -1.12
N ALA A 275 -26.60 21.16 -1.12
CA ALA A 275 -27.91 21.08 -0.45
C ALA A 275 -28.95 20.21 -1.18
N GLU A 276 -28.88 20.11 -2.51
CA GLU A 276 -29.83 19.35 -3.32
C GLU A 276 -29.41 17.87 -3.47
N ALA A 277 -28.11 17.61 -3.36
CA ALA A 277 -27.53 16.28 -3.55
C ALA A 277 -28.09 15.25 -2.56
N TYR A 278 -28.40 15.63 -1.31
CA TYR A 278 -29.03 14.73 -0.34
C TYR A 278 -30.47 14.33 -0.71
N GLN A 279 -31.23 15.25 -1.29
CA GLN A 279 -32.59 14.95 -1.76
C GLN A 279 -32.54 14.01 -2.96
N LEU A 280 -31.55 14.20 -3.84
CA LEU A 280 -31.31 13.34 -4.98
C LEU A 280 -30.82 11.95 -4.59
N ILE A 281 -29.99 11.83 -3.53
CA ILE A 281 -29.62 10.50 -2.96
C ILE A 281 -30.88 9.74 -2.55
N ARG A 282 -31.86 10.39 -1.90
CA ARG A 282 -33.13 9.75 -1.54
C ARG A 282 -33.92 9.30 -2.77
N ALA A 283 -33.99 10.13 -3.81
CA ALA A 283 -34.67 9.79 -5.06
C ALA A 283 -34.00 8.60 -5.75
N VAL A 284 -32.67 8.58 -5.87
CA VAL A 284 -31.90 7.46 -6.43
C VAL A 284 -32.10 6.19 -5.60
N SER A 285 -32.11 6.30 -4.27
CA SER A 285 -32.29 5.15 -3.37
C SER A 285 -33.64 4.47 -3.57
N VAL A 286 -34.71 5.24 -3.79
CA VAL A 286 -36.04 4.68 -4.09
C VAL A 286 -36.08 4.07 -5.49
N LEU A 287 -35.53 4.74 -6.51
CA LEU A 287 -35.56 4.28 -7.89
C LEU A 287 -34.73 3.01 -8.14
N LEU A 288 -33.59 2.90 -7.45
CA LEU A 288 -32.67 1.76 -7.55
C LEU A 288 -32.82 0.76 -6.40
N SER A 289 -33.78 0.97 -5.50
CA SER A 289 -34.03 0.10 -4.34
C SER A 289 -32.77 -0.12 -3.48
N PHE A 290 -32.05 0.95 -3.16
CA PHE A 290 -30.90 0.87 -2.26
C PHE A 290 -31.33 0.48 -0.85
N THR A 291 -30.48 -0.31 -0.21
CA THR A 291 -30.51 -0.57 1.22
C THR A 291 -30.14 0.70 1.99
N ARG A 292 -30.50 0.74 3.28
CA ARG A 292 -30.19 1.88 4.15
C ARG A 292 -28.68 2.09 4.26
N GLU A 293 -27.92 1.00 4.23
CA GLU A 293 -26.46 0.98 4.28
C GLU A 293 -25.84 1.59 3.01
N GLU A 294 -26.38 1.27 1.84
CA GLU A 294 -25.94 1.84 0.55
C GLU A 294 -26.27 3.34 0.45
N GLU A 295 -27.48 3.74 0.87
CA GLU A 295 -27.88 5.15 0.93
C GLU A 295 -26.95 5.95 1.87
N GLU A 296 -26.62 5.39 3.04
CA GLU A 296 -25.75 6.03 4.02
C GLU A 296 -24.28 6.10 3.55
N MET A 297 -23.81 5.10 2.80
CA MET A 297 -22.49 5.12 2.16
C MET A 297 -22.36 6.27 1.15
N LEU A 298 -23.40 6.49 0.34
CA LEU A 298 -23.44 7.60 -0.62
C LEU A 298 -23.42 8.96 0.09
N LYS A 299 -24.13 9.10 1.21
CA LYS A 299 -24.09 10.30 2.05
C LYS A 299 -22.70 10.55 2.62
N GLN A 300 -22.07 9.54 3.23
CA GLN A 300 -20.71 9.64 3.78
C GLN A 300 -19.67 9.95 2.69
N THR A 301 -19.83 9.39 1.50
CA THR A 301 -18.93 9.66 0.37
C THR A 301 -19.05 11.09 -0.12
N LEU A 302 -20.28 11.62 -0.16
CA LEU A 302 -20.53 13.02 -0.48
C LEU A 302 -19.93 13.93 0.59
N GLU A 303 -20.15 13.67 1.88
CA GLU A 303 -19.55 14.41 2.99
C GLU A 303 -18.02 14.42 2.93
N TYR A 304 -17.40 13.25 2.66
CA TYR A 304 -15.96 13.15 2.49
C TYR A 304 -15.44 14.02 1.33
N LYS A 305 -16.13 14.01 0.18
CA LYS A 305 -15.74 14.87 -0.96
C LYS A 305 -15.87 16.36 -0.65
N MET A 306 -16.78 16.73 0.24
CA MET A 306 -17.00 18.12 0.64
C MET A 306 -16.15 18.55 1.85
N SER A 307 -15.57 17.61 2.60
CA SER A 307 -14.68 17.89 3.73
C SER A 307 -13.22 17.96 3.28
N TRP A 308 -12.50 19.01 3.68
CA TRP A 308 -11.04 19.09 3.53
C TRP A 308 -10.31 18.10 4.47
N PHE A 309 -10.99 17.62 5.52
CA PHE A 309 -10.45 16.71 6.51
C PHE A 309 -11.30 15.45 6.59
N GLY A 310 -10.72 14.31 6.24
CA GLY A 310 -11.39 13.03 6.37
C GLY A 310 -10.60 11.93 5.67
N SER A 311 -10.89 10.69 6.04
CA SER A 311 -10.51 9.51 5.27
C SER A 311 -11.69 9.07 4.41
N LYS A 312 -11.41 8.56 3.21
CA LYS A 312 -12.44 8.07 2.29
C LYS A 312 -13.24 6.97 2.99
N PRO A 313 -14.58 7.04 3.02
CA PRO A 313 -15.40 6.00 3.65
C PRO A 313 -15.16 4.66 2.97
N SER A 314 -14.98 3.61 3.77
CA SER A 314 -14.82 2.25 3.27
C SER A 314 -16.17 1.69 2.83
N PRO A 315 -16.25 1.00 1.68
CA PRO A 315 -17.49 0.36 1.26
C PRO A 315 -17.85 -0.75 2.26
N LYS A 316 -18.92 -0.53 3.02
CA LYS A 316 -19.48 -1.52 3.96
C LYS A 316 -20.52 -2.35 3.23
N GLY A 317 -20.19 -3.61 2.93
CA GLY A 317 -21.12 -4.59 2.36
C GLY A 317 -21.35 -4.45 0.85
N ILE A 318 -21.40 -5.62 0.19
CA ILE A 318 -21.95 -5.97 -1.13
C ILE A 318 -21.92 -4.89 -2.23
N ILE A 319 -20.84 -4.11 -2.36
CA ILE A 319 -20.43 -3.63 -3.69
C ILE A 319 -19.47 -4.69 -4.26
N ARG A 320 -19.95 -5.93 -4.27
CA ARG A 320 -19.36 -6.99 -5.05
C ARG A 320 -20.20 -7.00 -6.32
N PRO A 321 -19.67 -6.64 -7.50
CA PRO A 321 -20.39 -6.90 -8.72
C PRO A 321 -20.77 -8.39 -8.68
N SER A 322 -22.05 -8.70 -8.88
CA SER A 322 -22.55 -10.08 -9.00
C SER A 322 -21.97 -10.70 -10.26
N ILE A 323 -20.67 -10.97 -10.23
CA ILE A 323 -19.92 -11.83 -11.12
C ILE A 323 -19.36 -12.90 -10.22
N SER A 324 -19.90 -14.11 -10.38
CA SER A 324 -19.43 -15.33 -9.77
C SER A 324 -17.90 -15.42 -9.92
N GLY A 325 -17.18 -15.35 -8.80
CA GLY A 325 -15.73 -15.48 -8.74
C GLY A 325 -15.24 -15.23 -7.33
N ALA A 326 -14.43 -16.14 -6.78
CA ALA A 326 -14.06 -16.22 -5.37
C ALA A 326 -13.35 -14.98 -4.82
N SER A 327 -13.47 -14.79 -3.51
CA SER A 327 -12.99 -13.62 -2.75
C SER A 327 -11.54 -13.85 -2.33
N THR A 328 -10.60 -13.07 -2.86
CA THR A 328 -9.26 -12.95 -2.30
C THR A 328 -9.21 -11.78 -1.32
N HIS A 329 -8.98 -12.14 -0.06
CA HIS A 329 -8.79 -11.29 1.11
C HIS A 329 -7.45 -10.54 1.01
N TRP A 330 -7.48 -9.20 1.08
CA TRP A 330 -6.27 -8.37 1.02
C TRP A 330 -5.61 -8.20 2.40
N SER A 331 -4.28 -8.32 2.44
CA SER A 331 -3.36 -7.83 3.47
C SER A 331 -2.21 -7.09 2.80
#